data_AF-A0A8T1AGI1-F1
#
_entry.id   AF-A0A8T1AGI1-F1
#
_cell.length_a   1.000
_cell.length_b   1.000
_cell.length_c   1.000
_cell.angle_alpha   90.00
_cell.angle_beta   90.00
_cell.angle_gamma   90.00
#
_symmetry.space_group_name_H-M   'P 1'
#
loop_
_entity.id
_entity.type
_entity.pdbx_description
1 polymer ?
#
loop_
_entity_poly.entity_id
_entity_poly.type
_entity_poly.pdbx_seq_one_letter_code
_entity_poly.pdbx_strand_id
1 'polypeptide(L)'
;MSLKGFRYKKLLEFNSDRLVYSIDKEEKDIYAKMKANIAGGPSIIFNRYAKRNDTKIRSGKVCKKIIGYDANALYLWALGNEMPCGRLTTVEAYDGIIDDIKADKVFGFLECDIRTPGHLKDYFSEMTPIFKNVLIDCTDKSVIGKHILDYNQSRTSNRSKPARKLIGSYFGEKILIYTPLLKWYISRGMEIAKTYCLSRPALTRFLLHLWRLYQMLDEKVMLISLRQ
;
A
#
# COMPACT_ATOMS: atom_id res chain seq x y z
N MET A 1 1.73 -40.97 13.78
CA MET A 1 1.43 -39.59 13.33
C MET A 1 0.38 -39.00 14.25
N SER A 2 0.56 -37.79 14.79
CA SER A 2 -0.46 -37.17 15.66
C SER A 2 -1.70 -36.76 14.85
N LEU A 3 -2.87 -36.65 15.50
CA LEU A 3 -4.10 -36.18 14.85
C LEU A 3 -3.92 -34.80 14.18
N LYS A 4 -3.14 -33.92 14.81
CA LYS A 4 -2.73 -32.63 14.25
C LYS A 4 -1.92 -32.79 12.97
N GLY A 5 -0.94 -33.70 12.97
CA GLY A 5 -0.11 -34.00 11.80
C GLY A 5 -0.91 -34.61 10.65
N PHE A 6 -1.84 -35.52 10.94
CA PHE A 6 -2.72 -36.11 9.93
C PHE A 6 -3.65 -35.09 9.28
N ARG A 7 -4.29 -34.23 10.08
CA ARG A 7 -5.14 -33.14 9.58
C ARG A 7 -4.36 -32.16 8.71
N TYR A 8 -3.16 -31.78 9.15
CA TYR A 8 -2.27 -30.91 8.37
C TYR A 8 -1.88 -31.56 7.03
N LYS A 9 -1.52 -32.85 7.05
CA LYS A 9 -1.20 -33.61 5.83
C LYS A 9 -2.38 -33.67 4.87
N LYS A 10 -3.59 -33.99 5.35
CA LYS A 10 -4.80 -34.03 4.52
C LYS A 10 -5.19 -32.66 3.98
N LEU A 11 -4.97 -31.59 4.73
CA LEU A 11 -5.14 -30.22 4.26
C LEU A 11 -4.15 -29.87 3.13
N LEU A 12 -2.90 -30.35 3.22
CA LEU A 12 -1.91 -30.16 2.16
C LEU A 12 -2.27 -30.97 0.91
N GLU A 13 -2.63 -32.26 1.06
CA GLU A 13 -3.05 -33.14 -0.03
C GLU A 13 -4.31 -32.62 -0.75
N PHE A 14 -5.33 -32.21 -0.01
CA PHE A 14 -6.57 -31.66 -0.57
C PHE A 14 -6.34 -30.36 -1.35
N ASN A 15 -5.30 -29.62 -0.99
CA ASN A 15 -4.87 -28.44 -1.68
C ASN A 15 -3.59 -28.74 -2.48
N SER A 16 -3.37 -29.91 -3.05
CA SER A 16 -2.13 -30.19 -3.81
C SER A 16 -1.95 -29.22 -4.99
N ASP A 17 -3.05 -28.73 -5.52
CA ASP A 17 -3.11 -27.92 -6.74
C ASP A 17 -3.13 -26.41 -6.41
N ARG A 18 -2.50 -25.99 -5.29
CA ARG A 18 -2.68 -24.67 -4.66
C ARG A 18 -2.61 -23.50 -5.63
N LEU A 19 -3.68 -22.72 -5.65
CA LEU A 19 -3.69 -21.33 -6.12
C LEU A 19 -3.32 -20.33 -5.00
N VAL A 20 -3.28 -20.77 -3.73
CA VAL A 20 -2.93 -19.95 -2.54
C VAL A 20 -1.75 -20.57 -1.80
N TYR A 21 -0.60 -19.90 -1.80
CA TYR A 21 0.61 -20.37 -1.12
C TYR A 21 0.76 -19.63 0.20
N SER A 22 1.02 -20.40 1.27
CA SER A 22 1.45 -19.82 2.54
C SER A 22 2.91 -19.42 2.43
N ILE A 23 3.23 -18.21 2.88
CA ILE A 23 4.62 -17.79 3.07
C ILE A 23 5.28 -18.72 4.09
N ASP A 24 6.44 -19.27 3.74
CA ASP A 24 7.21 -20.18 4.57
C ASP A 24 8.64 -19.67 4.81
N LYS A 25 9.52 -20.56 5.31
CA LYS A 25 10.91 -20.23 5.63
C LYS A 25 11.72 -19.84 4.40
N GLU A 26 11.39 -20.36 3.22
CA GLU A 26 12.09 -20.03 1.96
C GLU A 26 11.77 -18.60 1.51
N GLU A 27 10.56 -18.12 1.79
CA GLU A 27 10.11 -16.76 1.45
C GLU A 27 10.28 -15.75 2.61
N LYS A 28 11.04 -16.10 3.66
CA LYS A 28 11.19 -15.25 4.87
C LYS A 28 11.67 -13.83 4.55
N ASP A 29 12.60 -13.67 3.62
CA ASP A 29 13.16 -12.36 3.28
C ASP A 29 12.15 -11.51 2.51
N ILE A 30 11.41 -12.12 1.58
CA ILE A 30 10.31 -11.47 0.85
C ILE A 30 9.20 -11.08 1.83
N TYR A 31 8.86 -11.97 2.77
CA TYR A 31 7.90 -11.68 3.83
C TYR A 31 8.30 -10.50 4.68
N ALA A 32 9.55 -10.47 5.15
CA ALA A 32 10.06 -9.36 5.94
C ALA A 32 10.00 -8.05 5.16
N LYS A 33 10.37 -8.07 3.87
CA LYS A 33 10.31 -6.92 2.96
C LYS A 33 8.88 -6.43 2.75
N MET A 34 7.95 -7.33 2.45
CA MET A 34 6.53 -7.01 2.33
C MET A 34 5.97 -6.45 3.63
N LYS A 35 6.22 -7.11 4.75
CA LYS A 35 5.72 -6.71 6.07
C LYS A 35 6.21 -5.32 6.47
N ALA A 36 7.45 -4.96 6.13
CA ALA A 36 8.01 -3.64 6.37
C ALA A 36 7.34 -2.54 5.53
N ASN A 37 6.81 -2.90 4.35
CA ASN A 37 6.20 -1.97 3.39
C ASN A 37 4.66 -1.96 3.42
N ILE A 38 4.01 -2.91 4.12
CA ILE A 38 2.57 -2.85 4.35
C ILE A 38 2.23 -1.61 5.18
N ALA A 39 1.34 -0.80 4.63
CA ALA A 39 0.74 0.35 5.30
C ALA A 39 -0.76 0.12 5.49
N GLY A 40 -1.31 0.70 6.56
CA GLY A 40 -2.76 0.78 6.73
C GLY A 40 -3.35 1.93 5.91
N GLY A 41 -4.67 2.12 6.04
CA GLY A 41 -5.35 3.27 5.46
C GLY A 41 -4.83 4.59 6.06
N PRO A 42 -4.53 5.61 5.23
CA PRO A 42 -4.15 6.92 5.74
C PRO A 42 -5.37 7.59 6.40
N SER A 43 -5.24 7.94 7.69
CA SER A 43 -6.19 8.81 8.39
C SER A 43 -5.55 10.18 8.57
N ILE A 44 -5.97 11.14 7.74
CA ILE A 44 -5.30 12.45 7.61
C ILE A 44 -6.32 13.57 7.78
N ILE A 45 -5.97 14.56 8.61
CA ILE A 45 -6.71 15.80 8.76
C ILE A 45 -5.93 16.89 8.03
N PHE A 46 -6.40 17.28 6.85
CA PHE A 46 -5.74 18.31 6.03
C PHE A 46 -6.00 19.73 6.53
N ASN A 47 -7.23 20.01 6.97
CA ASN A 47 -7.64 21.28 7.55
C ASN A 47 -8.46 21.03 8.81
N ARG A 48 -8.13 21.72 9.90
CA ARG A 48 -8.89 21.64 11.17
C ARG A 48 -10.19 22.44 11.12
N TYR A 49 -10.28 23.40 10.20
CA TYR A 49 -11.42 24.29 10.06
C TYR A 49 -11.67 24.60 8.58
N ALA A 50 -12.92 24.45 8.16
CA ALA A 50 -13.39 24.90 6.87
C ALA A 50 -14.82 25.43 7.01
N LYS A 51 -15.09 26.59 6.41
CA LYS A 51 -16.39 27.26 6.44
C LYS A 51 -16.76 27.81 5.08
N ARG A 52 -18.02 27.57 4.69
CA ARG A 52 -18.64 28.11 3.49
C ARG A 52 -18.60 29.64 3.49
N ASN A 53 -18.27 30.21 2.34
CA ASN A 53 -18.11 31.65 2.08
C ASN A 53 -16.98 32.34 2.84
N ASP A 54 -16.09 31.59 3.50
CA ASP A 54 -15.05 32.13 4.37
C ASP A 54 -13.67 31.53 4.01
N THR A 55 -13.55 30.20 4.11
CA THR A 55 -12.29 29.50 3.82
C THR A 55 -11.89 29.62 2.35
N LYS A 56 -10.63 30.02 2.11
CA LYS A 56 -10.02 30.01 0.78
C LYS A 56 -9.47 28.61 0.46
N ILE A 57 -9.80 28.09 -0.72
CA ILE A 57 -9.26 26.84 -1.28
C ILE A 57 -8.17 27.17 -2.32
N ARG A 58 -7.61 26.13 -2.96
CA ARG A 58 -6.54 26.24 -3.97
C ARG A 58 -6.81 27.36 -4.99
N SER A 59 -5.75 28.11 -5.30
CA SER A 59 -5.79 29.32 -6.15
C SER A 59 -6.62 30.48 -5.57
N GLY A 60 -6.85 30.51 -4.25
CA GLY A 60 -7.51 31.61 -3.56
C GLY A 60 -9.03 31.67 -3.73
N LYS A 61 -9.65 30.64 -4.33
CA LYS A 61 -11.11 30.59 -4.53
C LYS A 61 -11.83 30.47 -3.19
N VAL A 62 -13.00 31.07 -3.06
CA VAL A 62 -13.82 30.97 -1.83
C VAL A 62 -14.61 29.66 -1.82
N CYS A 63 -14.53 28.90 -0.73
CA CYS A 63 -15.31 27.68 -0.54
C CYS A 63 -16.83 27.97 -0.59
N LYS A 64 -17.58 27.29 -1.45
CA LYS A 64 -19.05 27.48 -1.57
C LYS A 64 -19.88 26.32 -1.03
N LYS A 65 -19.31 25.13 -0.90
CA LYS A 65 -19.98 23.93 -0.38
C LYS A 65 -18.94 23.00 0.20
N ILE A 66 -19.29 22.32 1.29
CA ILE A 66 -18.49 21.26 1.91
C ILE A 66 -19.29 19.97 1.74
N ILE A 67 -18.66 18.94 1.18
CA ILE A 67 -19.28 17.64 0.90
C ILE A 67 -18.35 16.56 1.44
N GLY A 68 -18.90 15.59 2.16
CA GLY A 68 -18.20 14.36 2.52
C GLY A 68 -18.52 13.26 1.51
N TYR A 69 -17.49 12.55 1.06
CA TYR A 69 -17.62 11.36 0.23
C TYR A 69 -17.03 10.18 1.00
N ASP A 70 -17.67 9.02 0.86
CA ASP A 70 -17.15 7.75 1.36
C ASP A 70 -17.14 6.73 0.22
N ALA A 71 -16.16 5.83 0.24
CA ALA A 71 -15.99 4.81 -0.78
C ALA A 71 -16.72 3.54 -0.35
N ASN A 72 -17.76 3.17 -1.12
CA ASN A 72 -18.46 1.90 -0.92
C ASN A 72 -17.49 0.72 -1.06
N ALA A 73 -17.26 0.01 0.04
CA ALA A 73 -16.47 -1.23 0.07
C ALA A 73 -15.05 -1.10 -0.55
N LEU A 74 -14.32 -0.04 -0.21
CA LEU A 74 -12.99 0.29 -0.75
C LEU A 74 -12.04 -0.92 -0.88
N TYR A 75 -11.88 -1.71 0.19
CA TYR A 75 -10.97 -2.86 0.16
C TYR A 75 -11.47 -4.00 -0.73
N LEU A 76 -12.78 -4.23 -0.82
CA LEU A 76 -13.33 -5.24 -1.72
C LEU A 76 -13.14 -4.85 -3.18
N TRP A 77 -13.34 -3.57 -3.51
CA TRP A 77 -13.02 -3.06 -4.84
C TRP A 77 -11.52 -3.21 -5.14
N ALA A 78 -10.65 -2.85 -4.19
CA ALA A 78 -9.20 -3.02 -4.35
C ALA A 78 -8.84 -4.49 -4.62
N LEU A 79 -9.36 -5.44 -3.83
CA LEU A 79 -9.17 -6.88 -4.02
C LEU A 79 -9.70 -7.42 -5.36
N GLY A 80 -10.66 -6.73 -5.99
CA GLY A 80 -11.16 -7.06 -7.33
C GLY A 80 -10.21 -6.67 -8.47
N ASN A 81 -9.17 -5.87 -8.20
CA ASN A 81 -8.14 -5.54 -9.18
C ASN A 81 -7.13 -6.68 -9.34
N GLU A 82 -6.16 -6.51 -10.23
CA GLU A 82 -5.04 -7.45 -10.32
C GLU A 82 -4.31 -7.53 -8.99
N MET A 83 -3.97 -8.75 -8.57
CA MET A 83 -3.35 -9.00 -7.26
C MET A 83 -2.26 -10.07 -7.42
N PRO A 84 -1.09 -9.87 -6.81
CA PRO A 84 -0.02 -10.86 -6.84
C PRO A 84 -0.44 -12.12 -6.09
N CYS A 85 -0.31 -13.27 -6.76
CA CYS A 85 -0.72 -14.58 -6.25
C CYS A 85 0.36 -15.63 -6.54
N GLY A 86 0.36 -16.72 -5.79
CA GLY A 86 1.42 -17.72 -5.94
C GLY A 86 2.70 -17.37 -5.17
N ARG A 87 3.74 -18.17 -5.40
CA ARG A 87 5.09 -17.93 -4.86
C ARG A 87 5.69 -16.68 -5.46
N LEU A 88 6.43 -15.93 -4.64
CA LEU A 88 7.14 -14.74 -5.09
C LEU A 88 8.60 -15.08 -5.33
N THR A 89 9.13 -14.66 -6.48
CA THR A 89 10.55 -14.72 -6.79
C THR A 89 11.10 -13.31 -6.85
N THR A 90 12.34 -13.12 -6.44
CA THR A 90 13.02 -11.84 -6.54
C THR A 90 14.03 -11.91 -7.68
N VAL A 91 13.99 -10.91 -8.56
CA VAL A 91 14.99 -10.72 -9.61
C VAL A 91 15.63 -9.34 -9.44
N GLU A 92 16.90 -9.23 -9.79
CA GLU A 92 17.60 -7.94 -9.81
C GLU A 92 16.93 -6.99 -10.81
N ALA A 93 16.92 -5.70 -10.49
CA ALA A 93 16.47 -4.69 -11.45
C ALA A 93 17.43 -4.64 -12.64
N TYR A 94 16.87 -4.40 -13.83
CA TYR A 94 17.59 -4.35 -15.09
C TYR A 94 17.24 -3.08 -15.88
N ASP A 95 18.10 -2.71 -16.81
CA ASP A 95 17.88 -1.54 -17.67
C ASP A 95 16.61 -1.72 -18.51
N GLY A 96 15.71 -0.74 -18.47
CA GLY A 96 14.41 -0.80 -19.16
C GLY A 96 13.27 -1.39 -18.33
N ILE A 97 13.50 -1.84 -17.09
CA ILE A 97 12.44 -2.37 -16.22
C ILE A 97 11.27 -1.40 -16.03
N ILE A 98 11.56 -0.09 -15.99
CA ILE A 98 10.54 0.96 -15.87
C ILE A 98 9.66 1.02 -17.13
N ASP A 99 10.24 0.86 -18.31
CA ASP A 99 9.49 0.89 -19.57
C ASP A 99 8.67 -0.39 -19.73
N ASP A 100 9.19 -1.53 -19.27
CA ASP A 100 8.43 -2.78 -19.20
C ASP A 100 7.24 -2.67 -18.24
N ILE A 101 7.39 -1.99 -17.10
CA ILE A 101 6.28 -1.70 -16.17
C ILE A 101 5.25 -0.78 -16.83
N LYS A 102 5.68 0.29 -17.52
CA LYS A 102 4.75 1.17 -18.26
C LYS A 102 3.99 0.42 -19.34
N ALA A 103 4.64 -0.54 -20.01
CA ALA A 103 4.08 -1.37 -21.06
C ALA A 103 3.34 -2.63 -20.57
N ASP A 104 3.11 -2.76 -19.25
CA ASP A 104 2.43 -3.91 -18.62
C ASP A 104 3.09 -5.28 -18.91
N LYS A 105 4.38 -5.31 -19.27
CA LYS A 105 5.15 -6.55 -19.49
C LYS A 105 5.62 -7.18 -18.17
N VAL A 106 5.66 -6.38 -17.11
CA VAL A 106 6.15 -6.78 -15.79
C VAL A 106 5.10 -6.44 -14.73
N PHE A 107 4.84 -7.42 -13.87
CA PHE A 107 3.90 -7.31 -12.77
C PHE A 107 4.55 -7.80 -11.46
N GLY A 108 4.19 -7.16 -10.35
CA GLY A 108 4.68 -7.48 -9.02
C GLY A 108 4.96 -6.21 -8.22
N PHE A 109 6.05 -6.24 -7.45
CA PHE A 109 6.48 -5.11 -6.63
C PHE A 109 7.93 -4.73 -6.92
N LEU A 110 8.17 -3.46 -7.22
CA LEU A 110 9.51 -2.94 -7.45
C LEU A 110 10.01 -2.23 -6.18
N GLU A 111 11.17 -2.63 -5.70
CA GLU A 111 11.91 -1.87 -4.70
C GLU A 111 12.70 -0.76 -5.40
N CYS A 112 12.40 0.50 -5.07
CA CYS A 112 12.99 1.65 -5.73
C CYS A 112 13.06 2.87 -4.82
N ASP A 113 13.85 3.86 -5.25
CA ASP A 113 13.83 5.22 -4.74
C ASP A 113 12.92 6.05 -5.64
N ILE A 114 11.96 6.74 -5.05
CA ILE A 114 10.98 7.59 -5.76
C ILE A 114 10.96 8.99 -5.17
N ARG A 115 10.80 10.02 -6.00
CA ARG A 115 10.75 11.41 -5.56
C ARG A 115 9.73 12.24 -6.34
N THR A 116 9.16 13.21 -5.65
CA THR A 116 8.30 14.25 -6.21
C THR A 116 9.19 15.37 -6.75
N PRO A 117 9.18 15.65 -8.06
CA PRO A 117 9.98 16.73 -8.61
C PRO A 117 9.52 18.09 -8.07
N GLY A 118 10.43 19.05 -8.04
CA GLY A 118 10.20 20.36 -7.41
C GLY A 118 8.93 21.06 -7.91
N HIS A 119 8.70 21.05 -9.23
CA HIS A 119 7.55 21.70 -9.86
C HIS A 119 6.19 21.07 -9.50
N LEU A 120 6.16 19.85 -8.94
CA LEU A 120 4.92 19.18 -8.50
C LEU A 120 4.68 19.29 -6.99
N LYS A 121 5.64 19.81 -6.21
CA LYS A 121 5.48 19.91 -4.75
C LYS A 121 4.30 20.80 -4.37
N ASP A 122 4.09 21.91 -5.06
CA ASP A 122 2.96 22.79 -4.80
C ASP A 122 1.62 22.08 -5.08
N TYR A 123 1.54 21.29 -6.14
CA TYR A 123 0.35 20.51 -6.47
C TYR A 123 0.01 19.45 -5.40
N PHE A 124 1.05 18.80 -4.87
CA PHE A 124 0.95 17.77 -3.83
C PHE A 124 1.11 18.32 -2.40
N SER A 125 1.10 19.65 -2.21
CA SER A 125 1.32 20.27 -0.91
C SER A 125 0.24 19.93 0.13
N GLU A 126 -0.99 19.73 -0.33
CA GLU A 126 -2.11 19.29 0.50
C GLU A 126 -1.94 17.83 0.94
N MET A 127 -1.49 16.95 0.04
CA MET A 127 -1.26 15.54 0.33
C MET A 127 -0.06 15.04 -0.46
N THR A 128 1.06 14.88 0.24
CA THR A 128 2.27 14.31 -0.33
C THR A 128 2.00 12.86 -0.79
N PRO A 129 2.45 12.46 -1.98
CA PRO A 129 1.96 11.24 -2.63
C PRO A 129 2.57 9.95 -2.08
N ILE A 130 3.78 9.99 -1.52
CA ILE A 130 4.51 8.79 -1.13
C ILE A 130 4.28 8.50 0.35
N PHE A 131 3.63 7.37 0.64
CA PHE A 131 3.40 6.92 2.00
C PHE A 131 4.48 5.94 2.45
N LYS A 132 5.07 6.19 3.63
CA LYS A 132 6.10 5.32 4.21
C LYS A 132 5.99 5.23 5.73
N ASN A 133 6.36 4.08 6.28
CA ASN A 133 6.46 3.89 7.72
C ASN A 133 7.85 4.24 8.22
N VAL A 134 7.99 5.31 8.98
CA VAL A 134 9.28 5.74 9.56
C VAL A 134 9.18 5.82 11.08
N LEU A 135 10.31 5.69 11.76
CA LEU A 135 10.40 5.99 13.18
C LEU A 135 10.30 7.51 13.35
N ILE A 136 9.26 7.96 14.04
CA ILE A 136 9.10 9.37 14.41
C ILE A 136 9.54 9.53 15.85
N ASP A 137 10.73 10.08 16.04
CA ASP A 137 11.19 10.50 17.36
C ASP A 137 10.54 11.83 17.74
N CYS A 138 9.62 11.76 18.71
CA CYS A 138 8.90 12.92 19.20
C CYS A 138 9.72 13.78 20.20
N THR A 139 11.01 13.49 20.35
CA THR A 139 11.97 14.29 21.11
C THR A 139 12.94 15.08 20.22
N ASP A 140 12.99 14.75 18.93
CA ASP A 140 13.83 15.43 17.95
C ASP A 140 13.08 16.59 17.27
N LYS A 141 13.57 17.80 17.52
CA LYS A 141 13.03 19.04 16.93
C LYS A 141 13.04 19.02 15.40
N SER A 142 14.02 18.39 14.78
CA SER A 142 14.16 18.33 13.32
C SER A 142 13.07 17.48 12.66
N VAL A 143 12.48 16.54 13.42
CA VAL A 143 11.47 15.60 12.94
C VAL A 143 10.05 16.15 13.11
N ILE A 144 9.72 16.68 14.28
CA ILE A 144 8.34 17.11 14.61
C ILE A 144 8.14 18.63 14.65
N GLY A 145 9.22 19.40 14.52
CA GLY A 145 9.20 20.86 14.62
C GLY A 145 9.06 21.36 16.06
N LYS A 146 9.38 22.65 16.26
CA LYS A 146 9.39 23.29 17.59
C LYS A 146 8.05 23.18 18.31
N HIS A 147 6.95 23.53 17.64
CA HIS A 147 5.63 23.57 18.26
C HIS A 147 5.19 22.22 18.84
N ILE A 148 5.33 21.13 18.06
CA ILE A 148 4.95 19.80 18.54
C ILE A 148 5.92 19.31 19.61
N LEU A 149 7.21 19.68 19.54
CA LEU A 149 8.17 19.36 20.58
C LEU A 149 7.78 20.01 21.92
N ASP A 150 7.52 21.32 21.91
CA ASP A 150 7.12 22.07 23.11
C ASP A 150 5.80 21.50 23.69
N TYR A 151 4.82 21.21 22.83
CA TYR A 151 3.57 20.55 23.23
C TYR A 151 3.80 19.14 23.81
N ASN A 152 4.72 18.35 23.23
CA ASN A 152 5.01 17.02 23.74
C ASN A 152 5.71 17.08 25.12
N GLN A 153 6.58 18.07 25.32
CA GLN A 153 7.26 18.32 26.59
C GLN A 153 6.29 18.77 27.69
N SER A 154 5.28 19.58 27.36
CA SER A 154 4.28 20.07 28.33
C SER A 154 3.38 18.96 28.88
N ARG A 155 3.32 17.79 28.25
CA ARG A 155 2.50 16.64 28.68
C ARG A 155 3.08 15.83 29.85
N THR A 156 4.19 16.26 30.44
CA THR A 156 4.83 15.68 31.65
C THR A 156 4.99 14.16 31.62
N SER A 157 4.08 13.38 32.21
CA SER A 157 4.11 11.90 32.23
C SER A 157 3.49 11.24 30.99
N ASN A 158 2.66 11.98 30.24
CA ASN A 158 1.94 11.53 29.04
C ASN A 158 2.61 11.95 27.73
N ARG A 159 3.94 11.99 27.71
CA ARG A 159 4.71 12.32 26.50
C ARG A 159 4.61 11.19 25.49
N SER A 160 4.48 11.57 24.23
CA SER A 160 4.59 10.65 23.10
C SER A 160 6.02 10.11 23.04
N LYS A 161 6.13 8.79 23.02
CA LYS A 161 7.40 8.07 22.83
C LYS A 161 7.70 7.91 21.33
N PRO A 162 8.97 7.68 20.95
CA PRO A 162 9.31 7.30 19.59
C PRO A 162 8.48 6.10 19.13
N ALA A 163 7.90 6.19 17.95
CA ALA A 163 7.05 5.13 17.40
C ALA A 163 7.13 5.12 15.87
N ARG A 164 6.94 3.95 15.28
CA ARG A 164 6.77 3.84 13.82
C ARG A 164 5.40 4.40 13.44
N LYS A 165 5.39 5.35 12.52
CA LYS A 165 4.17 5.98 12.02
C LYS A 165 4.17 6.00 10.50
N LEU A 166 2.98 5.83 9.93
CA LEU A 166 2.74 6.08 8.52
C LEU A 166 2.74 7.60 8.30
N ILE A 167 3.59 8.08 7.39
CA ILE A 167 3.63 9.49 7.00
C ILE A 167 3.48 9.61 5.49
N GLY A 168 2.98 10.75 5.06
CA GLY A 168 3.17 11.22 3.69
C GLY A 168 4.53 11.89 3.53
N SER A 169 5.17 11.71 2.37
CA SER A 169 6.48 12.27 2.04
C SER A 169 6.57 12.62 0.56
N TYR A 170 7.48 13.53 0.22
CA TYR A 170 7.85 13.82 -1.16
C TYR A 170 8.86 12.82 -1.73
N PHE A 171 9.41 11.93 -0.92
CA PHE A 171 10.39 10.94 -1.36
C PHE A 171 10.25 9.63 -0.57
N GLY A 172 10.64 8.53 -1.19
CA GLY A 172 10.79 7.21 -0.57
C GLY A 172 12.10 6.60 -1.02
N GLU A 173 12.81 5.96 -0.11
CA GLU A 173 14.06 5.25 -0.39
C GLU A 173 13.85 3.78 -0.08
N LYS A 174 14.30 2.89 -0.97
CA LYS A 174 14.09 1.44 -0.87
C LYS A 174 12.66 1.06 -0.52
N ILE A 175 11.70 1.77 -1.11
CA ILE A 175 10.28 1.50 -0.91
C ILE A 175 9.83 0.45 -1.91
N LEU A 176 9.05 -0.52 -1.41
CA LEU A 176 8.47 -1.57 -2.24
C LEU A 176 7.11 -1.10 -2.78
N ILE A 177 7.03 -0.81 -4.08
CA ILE A 177 5.84 -0.25 -4.71
C ILE A 177 5.21 -1.27 -5.68
N TYR A 178 3.91 -1.47 -5.53
CA TYR A 178 3.10 -2.26 -6.45
C TYR A 178 3.13 -1.66 -7.86
N THR A 179 3.43 -2.47 -8.87
CA THR A 179 3.73 -2.02 -10.24
C THR A 179 2.61 -1.16 -10.89
N PRO A 180 1.30 -1.47 -10.77
CA PRO A 180 0.25 -0.55 -11.21
C PRO A 180 0.24 0.81 -10.51
N LEU A 181 0.51 0.85 -9.21
CA LEU A 181 0.64 2.12 -8.48
C LEU A 181 1.87 2.89 -8.95
N LEU A 182 2.99 2.19 -9.19
CA LEU A 182 4.21 2.81 -9.71
C LEU A 182 4.01 3.40 -11.09
N LYS A 183 3.34 2.65 -12.00
CA LYS A 183 2.94 3.13 -13.32
C LYS A 183 2.08 4.39 -13.21
N TRP A 184 1.12 4.40 -12.29
CA TRP A 184 0.32 5.59 -11.99
C TRP A 184 1.20 6.76 -11.53
N TYR A 185 2.11 6.56 -10.59
CA TYR A 185 3.03 7.63 -10.15
C TYR A 185 3.86 8.20 -11.30
N ILE A 186 4.43 7.36 -12.15
CA ILE A 186 5.23 7.80 -13.29
C ILE A 186 4.36 8.62 -14.27
N SER A 187 3.11 8.22 -14.50
CA SER A 187 2.15 8.98 -15.33
C SER A 187 1.80 10.36 -14.75
N ARG A 188 2.02 10.56 -13.44
CA ARG A 188 1.86 11.84 -12.74
C ARG A 188 3.16 12.65 -12.67
N GLY A 189 4.23 12.21 -13.33
CA GLY A 189 5.51 12.91 -13.35
C GLY A 189 6.40 12.62 -12.14
N MET A 190 6.11 11.60 -11.35
CA MET A 190 7.02 11.16 -10.29
C MET A 190 8.30 10.56 -10.88
N GLU A 191 9.44 10.82 -10.24
CA GLU A 191 10.74 10.37 -10.72
C GLU A 191 11.23 9.15 -9.94
N ILE A 192 11.73 8.15 -10.66
CA ILE A 192 12.44 7.01 -10.07
C ILE A 192 13.93 7.33 -10.11
N ALA A 193 14.55 7.43 -8.94
CA ALA A 193 15.95 7.77 -8.80
C ALA A 193 16.86 6.53 -8.90
N LYS A 194 16.41 5.40 -8.36
CA LYS A 194 17.15 4.14 -8.35
C LYS A 194 16.21 2.95 -8.27
N THR A 195 16.55 1.85 -8.91
CA THR A 195 15.85 0.57 -8.82
C THR A 195 16.77 -0.49 -8.20
N TYR A 196 16.21 -1.40 -7.40
CA TYR A 196 16.97 -2.43 -6.70
C TYR A 196 16.58 -3.83 -7.17
N CYS A 197 15.38 -4.26 -6.85
CA CYS A 197 14.90 -5.58 -7.21
C CYS A 197 13.40 -5.58 -7.44
N LEU A 198 12.92 -6.61 -8.14
CA LEU A 198 11.52 -6.82 -8.45
C LEU A 198 11.09 -8.16 -7.85
N SER A 199 10.08 -8.11 -6.99
CA SER A 199 9.39 -9.30 -6.49
C SER A 199 8.22 -9.64 -7.42
N ARG A 200 8.38 -10.70 -8.22
CA ARG A 200 7.40 -11.17 -9.20
C ARG A 200 6.59 -12.33 -8.63
N PRO A 201 5.26 -12.30 -8.76
CA PRO A 201 4.46 -13.46 -8.42
C PRO A 201 4.51 -14.51 -9.54
N ALA A 202 4.40 -15.78 -9.18
CA ALA A 202 4.23 -16.87 -10.14
C ALA A 202 2.89 -16.75 -10.92
N LEU A 203 1.87 -16.12 -10.32
CA LEU A 203 0.55 -15.91 -10.91
C LEU A 203 0.05 -14.47 -10.66
N THR A 204 -0.67 -13.90 -11.62
CA THR A 204 -1.16 -12.52 -11.54
C THR A 204 -2.63 -12.39 -11.12
N ARG A 205 -3.38 -13.49 -10.92
CA ARG A 205 -4.83 -13.46 -10.62
C ARG A 205 -5.34 -14.67 -9.84
N PHE A 206 -5.88 -14.46 -8.63
CA PHE A 206 -6.65 -15.47 -7.88
C PHE A 206 -8.17 -15.29 -8.03
N LEU A 207 -8.70 -14.08 -7.82
CA LEU A 207 -10.15 -13.85 -7.74
C LEU A 207 -10.85 -13.79 -9.12
N LEU A 208 -10.20 -13.27 -10.16
CA LEU A 208 -10.78 -13.24 -11.51
C LEU A 208 -10.93 -14.65 -12.13
N HIS A 209 -10.09 -15.60 -11.71
CA HIS A 209 -10.22 -16.99 -12.14
C HIS A 209 -11.42 -17.66 -11.45
N LEU A 210 -11.59 -17.45 -10.13
CA LEU A 210 -12.78 -17.87 -9.39
C LEU A 210 -14.06 -17.17 -9.90
N TRP A 211 -14.01 -15.89 -10.25
CA TRP A 211 -15.15 -15.15 -10.78
C TRP A 211 -15.50 -15.53 -12.23
N ARG A 212 -14.50 -15.85 -13.08
CA ARG A 212 -14.75 -16.44 -14.40
C ARG A 212 -15.26 -17.87 -14.30
N LEU A 213 -14.73 -18.67 -13.38
CA LEU A 213 -15.28 -19.99 -13.05
C LEU A 213 -16.73 -19.86 -12.53
N TYR A 214 -17.02 -18.84 -11.72
CA TYR A 214 -18.37 -18.53 -11.23
C TYR A 214 -19.33 -18.12 -12.37
N GLN A 215 -18.90 -17.25 -13.28
CA GLN A 215 -19.67 -16.89 -14.48
C GLN A 215 -19.86 -18.08 -15.44
N MET A 216 -18.96 -19.07 -15.41
CA MET A 216 -19.12 -20.34 -16.12
C MET A 216 -19.99 -21.36 -15.37
N LEU A 217 -20.25 -21.16 -14.08
CA LEU A 217 -21.00 -22.07 -13.19
C LEU A 217 -22.42 -21.53 -12.89
N ASP A 218 -22.98 -20.76 -13.82
CA ASP A 218 -24.26 -20.04 -13.73
C ASP A 218 -25.51 -20.96 -13.65
N GLU A 219 -25.47 -22.01 -12.85
CA GLU A 219 -26.66 -22.84 -12.55
C GLU A 219 -26.87 -23.23 -11.08
N LYS A 220 -25.91 -23.12 -10.14
CA LYS A 220 -26.18 -23.55 -8.74
C LYS A 220 -25.65 -22.61 -7.66
N VAL A 221 -26.60 -21.87 -7.09
CA VAL A 221 -26.57 -21.01 -5.90
C VAL A 221 -25.76 -21.62 -4.75
N MET A 222 -24.81 -20.86 -4.19
CA MET A 222 -24.21 -21.16 -2.89
C MET A 222 -24.74 -20.18 -1.84
N LEU A 223 -25.62 -20.68 -0.96
CA LEU A 223 -26.04 -20.02 0.27
C LEU A 223 -24.86 -20.01 1.26
N ILE A 224 -24.25 -18.85 1.49
CA ILE A 224 -23.35 -18.65 2.62
C ILE A 224 -24.21 -18.29 3.83
N SER A 225 -24.52 -19.30 4.65
CA SER A 225 -25.03 -19.09 6.00
C SER A 225 -23.91 -18.53 6.88
N LEU A 226 -23.88 -17.21 7.05
CA LEU A 226 -23.17 -16.58 8.15
C LEU A 226 -23.96 -16.88 9.44
N ARG A 227 -23.51 -17.86 10.22
CA ARG A 227 -24.00 -17.99 11.60
C ARG A 227 -23.46 -16.81 12.42
N GLN A 228 -24.38 -16.15 13.11
CA GLN A 228 -24.13 -15.14 14.15
C GLN A 228 -23.30 -15.72 15.29
#